data_AF-A0A165M0V2-F1
#
_entry.id   AF-A0A165M0V2-F1
#
_cell.length_a   1.000
_cell.length_b   1.000
_cell.length_c   1.000
_cell.angle_alpha   90.00
_cell.angle_beta   90.00
_cell.angle_gamma   90.00
#
_symmetry.space_group_name_H-M   'P 1'
#
loop_
_entity.id
_entity.type
_entity.pdbx_description
1 polymer ?
#
loop_
_entity_poly.entity_id
_entity_poly.type
_entity_poly.pdbx_seq_one_letter_code
_entity_poly.pdbx_strand_id
1 'polypeptide(L)'
;MTVLLPSDITIAEVQQPTDARIDEAAALTDALQEAGERANINLRMLTPPVVRGVDGRELRLMRAIIKASWLCAGVTYVATDAHGALAGYSQWIPPGRDLFDS
;
A
#
# COMPACT_ATOMS: atom_id res chain seq x y z
N MET A 1 15.59 0.49 14.00
CA MET A 1 15.50 1.72 13.18
C MET A 1 14.15 2.32 13.47
N THR A 2 14.09 3.57 13.92
CA THR A 2 12.82 4.21 14.31
C THR A 2 12.34 5.03 13.13
N VAL A 3 11.18 4.70 12.57
CA VAL A 3 10.53 5.56 11.56
C VAL A 3 9.98 6.78 12.30
N LEU A 4 10.66 7.92 12.14
CA LEU A 4 10.14 9.21 12.58
C LEU A 4 9.11 9.67 11.56
N LEU A 5 7.83 9.62 11.91
CA LEU A 5 6.79 10.22 11.09
C LEU A 5 6.99 11.76 11.11
N PRO A 6 6.95 12.43 9.94
CA PRO A 6 6.97 13.88 9.86
C PRO A 6 5.87 14.49 10.76
N SER A 7 6.14 15.61 11.41
CA SER A 7 5.16 16.30 12.27
C SER A 7 4.00 16.95 11.48
N ASP A 8 4.21 17.18 10.19
CA ASP A 8 3.27 17.84 9.28
C ASP A 8 2.75 16.85 8.23
N ILE A 9 1.76 16.04 8.62
CA ILE A 9 1.07 15.09 7.74
C ILE A 9 -0.28 15.66 7.32
N THR A 10 -0.54 15.65 6.02
CA THR A 10 -1.87 15.88 5.44
C THR A 10 -2.50 14.56 5.06
N ILE A 11 -3.76 14.35 5.45
CA ILE A 11 -4.53 13.16 5.09
C ILE A 11 -5.63 13.57 4.12
N ALA A 12 -5.71 12.88 2.97
CA ALA A 12 -6.73 13.12 1.96
C ALA A 12 -7.24 11.82 1.34
N GLU A 13 -8.52 11.83 0.96
CA GLU A 13 -9.12 10.73 0.21
C GLU A 13 -8.60 10.70 -1.23
N VAL A 14 -8.28 9.51 -1.73
CA VAL A 14 -7.88 9.30 -3.13
C VAL A 14 -9.14 9.15 -3.98
N GLN A 15 -9.55 10.25 -4.61
CA GLN A 15 -10.69 10.27 -5.53
C GLN A 15 -10.33 9.70 -6.92
N GLN A 16 -9.08 9.85 -7.34
CA GLN A 16 -8.57 9.39 -8.63
C GLN A 16 -7.18 8.78 -8.45
N PRO A 17 -7.09 7.44 -8.32
CA PRO A 17 -5.81 6.74 -8.24
C PRO A 17 -4.95 6.97 -9.48
N THR A 18 -3.66 7.26 -9.29
CA THR A 18 -2.68 7.29 -10.38
C THR A 18 -1.73 6.12 -10.25
N ASP A 19 -1.21 5.60 -11.38
CA ASP A 19 -0.21 4.53 -11.35
C ASP A 19 1.04 4.95 -10.56
N ALA A 20 1.47 6.21 -10.65
CA ALA A 20 2.58 6.74 -9.87
C ALA A 20 2.34 6.64 -8.36
N ARG A 21 1.14 6.98 -7.88
CA ARG A 21 0.82 6.91 -6.45
C ARG A 21 0.67 5.47 -5.96
N ILE A 22 0.19 4.58 -6.82
CA ILE A 22 0.17 3.13 -6.57
C ILE A 22 1.59 2.58 -6.46
N ASP A 23 2.51 3.04 -7.32
CA ASP A 23 3.92 2.65 -7.28
C ASP A 23 4.59 3.11 -5.99
N GLU A 24 4.35 4.36 -5.56
CA GLU A 24 4.81 4.88 -4.27
C GLU A 24 4.29 4.06 -3.08
N ALA A 25 3.00 3.71 -3.09
CA ALA A 25 2.39 2.89 -2.03
C ALA A 25 2.98 1.47 -1.99
N ALA A 26 3.23 0.86 -3.15
CA ALA A 26 3.86 -0.45 -3.23
C ALA A 26 5.29 -0.40 -2.68
N ALA A 27 6.08 0.62 -3.05
CA ALA A 27 7.45 0.81 -2.57
C ALA A 27 7.49 1.08 -1.05
N LEU A 28 6.58 1.91 -0.53
CA LEU A 28 6.47 2.17 0.90
C LEU A 28 6.16 0.90 1.68
N THR A 29 5.25 0.07 1.17
CA THR A 29 4.88 -1.18 1.86
C THR A 29 6.02 -2.20 1.84
N ASP A 30 6.78 -2.26 0.75
CA ASP A 30 8.00 -3.09 0.65
C ASP A 30 9.05 -2.66 1.68
N ALA A 31 9.31 -1.34 1.78
CA ALA A 31 10.24 -0.78 2.77
C ALA A 31 9.81 -1.08 4.22
N LEU A 32 8.51 -0.98 4.53
CA LEU A 32 7.97 -1.32 5.86
C LEU A 32 8.12 -2.81 6.19
N GLN A 33 7.98 -3.70 5.20
CA GLN A 33 8.24 -5.13 5.39
C GLN A 33 9.70 -5.44 5.68
N GLU A 34 10.63 -4.78 4.97
CA GLU A 34 12.07 -4.92 5.21
C GLU A 34 12.48 -4.41 6.60
N ALA A 35 11.86 -3.32 7.06
CA ALA A 35 12.11 -2.75 8.38
C ALA A 35 11.65 -3.64 9.55
N GLY A 36 10.95 -4.76 9.27
CA GLY A 36 10.43 -5.67 10.29
C GLY A 36 9.25 -5.10 11.07
N GLU A 37 8.70 -3.96 10.64
CA GLU A 37 7.45 -3.44 11.13
C GLU A 37 6.36 -4.36 10.61
N ARG A 38 5.75 -5.13 11.52
CA ARG A 38 4.81 -6.21 11.21
C ARG A 38 3.61 -5.66 10.43
N ALA A 39 3.69 -5.64 9.10
CA ALA A 39 2.51 -5.74 8.27
C ALA A 39 1.79 -7.03 8.69
N ASN A 40 0.58 -6.92 9.24
CA ASN A 40 -0.22 -8.08 9.67
C ASN A 40 -0.54 -9.05 8.52
N ILE A 41 -0.22 -8.67 7.28
CA ILE A 41 -0.04 -9.58 6.15
C ILE A 41 1.45 -9.66 5.87
N ASN A 42 2.10 -10.68 6.41
CA ASN A 42 3.40 -11.09 5.92
C ASN A 42 3.17 -11.67 4.52
N LEU A 43 3.36 -10.86 3.46
CA LEU A 43 3.22 -11.36 2.10
C LEU A 43 4.09 -12.59 1.86
N ARG A 44 5.22 -12.73 2.57
CA ARG A 44 6.07 -13.94 2.55
C ARG A 44 5.36 -15.21 3.03
N MET A 45 4.18 -15.12 3.65
CA MET A 45 3.31 -16.27 3.94
C MET A 45 2.31 -16.57 2.83
N LEU A 46 1.96 -15.58 2.01
CA LEU A 46 1.08 -15.74 0.84
C LEU A 46 1.87 -16.03 -0.45
N THR A 47 3.16 -15.67 -0.49
CA THR A 47 4.08 -16.08 -1.55
C THR A 47 4.76 -17.40 -1.18
N PRO A 48 4.60 -18.46 -1.99
CA PRO A 48 5.37 -19.68 -1.83
C PRO A 48 6.87 -19.37 -1.81
N PRO A 49 7.71 -20.19 -1.15
CA PRO A 49 9.17 -20.00 -1.12
C PRO A 49 9.81 -19.79 -2.51
N VAL A 50 9.18 -20.30 -3.56
CA VAL A 50 9.63 -20.17 -4.96
C VAL A 50 9.50 -18.75 -5.54
N VAL A 51 8.75 -17.86 -4.88
CA VAL A 51 8.57 -16.46 -5.30
C VAL A 51 9.44 -15.50 -4.46
N ARG A 52 9.93 -15.97 -3.29
CA ARG A 52 10.88 -15.22 -2.47
C ARG A 52 12.21 -15.09 -3.20
N GLY A 53 12.70 -13.86 -3.35
CA GLY A 53 13.99 -13.58 -3.97
C GLY A 53 14.02 -13.75 -5.50
N VAL A 54 12.87 -13.94 -6.16
CA VAL A 54 12.78 -13.80 -7.62
C VAL A 54 12.49 -12.35 -7.94
N ASP A 55 13.50 -11.64 -8.41
CA ASP A 55 13.54 -10.18 -8.64
C ASP A 55 12.17 -9.54 -8.95
N GLY A 56 11.67 -8.81 -7.95
CA GLY A 56 10.51 -7.93 -8.03
C GLY A 56 9.13 -8.61 -8.13
N ARG A 57 9.00 -9.94 -8.00
CA ARG A 57 7.67 -10.60 -8.05
C ARG A 57 6.79 -10.22 -6.86
N GLU A 58 7.36 -10.09 -5.66
CA GLU A 58 6.63 -9.71 -4.44
C GLU A 58 6.10 -8.27 -4.55
N LEU A 59 6.95 -7.34 -5.02
CA LEU A 59 6.55 -5.96 -5.29
C LEU A 59 5.46 -5.86 -6.38
N ARG A 60 5.54 -6.68 -7.44
CA ARG A 60 4.49 -6.73 -8.48
C ARG A 60 3.16 -7.23 -7.94
N LEU A 61 3.18 -8.25 -7.06
CA LEU A 61 1.97 -8.75 -6.41
C LEU A 61 1.37 -7.68 -5.48
N MET A 62 2.20 -7.01 -4.68
CA MET A 62 1.78 -5.91 -3.82
C MET A 62 1.11 -4.80 -4.63
N ARG A 63 1.78 -4.35 -5.69
CA ARG A 63 1.27 -3.34 -6.62
C ARG A 63 -0.08 -3.75 -7.21
N ALA A 64 -0.25 -5.02 -7.59
CA ALA A 64 -1.51 -5.52 -8.13
C ALA A 64 -2.65 -5.48 -7.09
N ILE A 65 -2.38 -5.87 -5.84
CA ILE A 65 -3.35 -5.82 -4.74
C ILE A 65 -3.76 -4.37 -4.45
N ILE A 66 -2.79 -3.47 -4.30
CA ILE A 66 -3.04 -2.04 -4.08
C ILE A 66 -3.86 -1.47 -5.24
N LYS A 67 -3.42 -1.70 -6.49
CA LYS A 67 -4.12 -1.22 -7.69
C LYS A 67 -5.57 -1.70 -7.75
N ALA A 68 -5.82 -2.98 -7.51
CA ALA A 68 -7.19 -3.52 -7.51
C ALA A 68 -8.04 -2.86 -6.43
N SER A 69 -7.52 -2.71 -5.22
CA SER A 69 -8.27 -2.10 -4.12
C SER A 69 -8.58 -0.61 -4.33
N TRP A 70 -7.63 0.15 -4.88
CA TRP A 70 -7.81 1.58 -5.11
C TRP A 70 -8.73 1.87 -6.30
N LEU A 71 -8.73 1.00 -7.32
CA LEU A 71 -9.54 1.20 -8.52
C LEU A 71 -10.97 0.65 -8.41
N CYS A 72 -11.20 -0.42 -7.65
CA CYS A 72 -12.45 -1.18 -7.77
C CYS A 72 -13.45 -0.95 -6.64
N ALA A 73 -13.04 -0.74 -5.38
CA ALA A 73 -14.03 -0.73 -4.29
C ALA A 73 -13.61 -0.05 -2.99
N GLY A 74 -12.31 0.17 -2.78
CA GLY A 74 -11.78 0.68 -1.52
C GLY A 74 -11.94 2.19 -1.41
N VAL A 75 -12.46 2.64 -0.26
CA VAL A 75 -12.19 4.01 0.16
C VAL A 75 -10.74 4.05 0.61
N THR A 76 -9.98 4.93 0.00
CA THR A 76 -8.52 5.01 0.21
C THR A 76 -8.17 6.40 0.70
N TYR A 77 -7.38 6.47 1.77
CA TYR A 77 -6.80 7.71 2.26
C TYR A 77 -5.28 7.59 2.21
N VAL A 78 -4.63 8.66 1.77
CA VAL A 78 -3.17 8.79 1.77
C VAL A 78 -2.76 9.85 2.77
N ALA A 79 -1.65 9.58 3.45
CA ALA A 79 -0.94 10.50 4.31
C ALA A 79 0.30 11.00 3.55
N THR A 80 0.39 12.31 3.32
CA THR A 80 1.55 12.93 2.68
C THR A 80 2.24 13.90 3.61
N ASP A 81 3.56 13.98 3.53
CA ASP A 81 4.34 14.98 4.25
C ASP A 81 4.23 16.38 3.61
N ALA A 82 4.92 17.36 4.22
CA ALA A 82 4.96 18.74 3.74
C ALA A 82 5.52 18.91 2.32
N HIS A 83 6.21 17.91 1.78
CA HIS A 83 6.75 17.91 0.41
C HIS A 83 5.86 17.15 -0.57
N GLY A 84 4.73 16.59 -0.11
CA GLY A 84 3.82 15.78 -0.90
C GLY A 84 4.25 14.33 -1.09
N ALA A 85 5.30 13.89 -0.39
CA ALA A 85 5.76 12.51 -0.41
C ALA A 85 4.86 11.62 0.44
N LEU A 86 4.62 10.39 -0.01
CA LEU A 86 3.75 9.44 0.67
C LEU A 86 4.42 8.93 1.96
N ALA A 87 3.78 9.21 3.09
CA ALA A 87 4.21 8.74 4.42
C ALA A 87 3.39 7.52 4.90
N GLY A 88 2.21 7.29 4.32
CA GLY A 88 1.34 6.18 4.69
C GLY A 88 0.05 6.17 3.87
N TYR A 89 -0.68 5.06 3.94
CA TYR A 89 -2.03 4.99 3.38
C TYR A 89 -2.89 4.00 4.17
N SER A 90 -4.20 4.18 4.09
CA SER A 90 -5.20 3.26 4.60
C SER A 90 -6.23 3.00 3.52
N GLN A 91 -6.69 1.76 3.44
CA GLN A 91 -7.71 1.33 2.49
C GLN A 91 -8.69 0.41 3.19
N TRP A 92 -9.98 0.58 2.91
CA TRP A 92 -11.01 -0.33 3.39
C TRP A 92 -12.16 -0.42 2.40
N ILE A 93 -12.83 -1.56 2.41
CA ILE A 93 -14.08 -1.75 1.69
C ILE A 93 -15.21 -1.43 2.66
N PRO A 94 -16.11 -0.48 2.36
CA PRO A 94 -17.24 -0.17 3.21
C PRO A 94 -18.12 -1.41 3.48
N PRO A 95 -18.79 -1.50 4.64
CA PRO A 95 -19.71 -2.59 4.92
C PRO A 95 -20.76 -2.74 3.83
N GLY A 96 -21.02 -3.99 3.42
CA GLY A 96 -22.01 -4.30 2.38
C GLY A 96 -21.52 -4.21 0.95
N ARG A 97 -20.23 -3.87 0.72
CA ARG A 97 -19.58 -3.94 -0.59
C ARG A 97 -18.54 -5.05 -0.65
N ASP A 98 -18.18 -5.46 -1.86
CA ASP A 98 -17.05 -6.35 -2.11
C ASP A 98 -16.02 -5.71 -3.06
N LEU A 99 -14.89 -6.38 -3.28
CA LEU A 99 -13.77 -5.84 -4.09
C LEU A 99 -14.14 -5.62 -5.56
N PHE A 100 -15.20 -6.28 -6.05
CA PHE A 100 -15.65 -6.28 -7.44
C PHE A 100 -17.03 -5.63 -7.61
N ASP A 101 -17.57 -5.03 -6.55
CA ASP A 101 -18.86 -4.34 -6.54
C ASP A 101 -18.73 -3.03 -7.33
N SER A 102 -18.95 -3.14 -8.65
CA SER A 102 -18.89 -2.08 -9.66
C SER A 102 -20.20 -1.31 -9.77
#